data_AF-A0A2V7MGN8-F1
#
_entry.id   AF-A0A2V7MGN8-F1
#
_cell.length_a   1.000
_cell.length_b   1.000
_cell.length_c   1.000
_cell.angle_alpha   90.00
_cell.angle_beta   90.00
_cell.angle_gamma   90.00
#
_symmetry.space_group_name_H-M   'P 1'
#
loop_
_entity.id
_entity.type
_entity.pdbx_description
1 polymer ?
#
loop_
_entity_poly.entity_id
_entity_poly.type
_entity_poly.pdbx_seq_one_letter_code
_entity_poly.pdbx_strand_id
1 'polypeptide(L)' 'MAKRTFRRVMAQQLRAALKRLGISQMELARRLHVAPTTVRRWVSRKRPAPIPHYVDLLIEAWDKSKH' A
#
# COMPACT_ATOMS: atom_id res chain seq x y z
N MET A 1 8.18 26.57 -9.02
CA MET A 1 7.19 25.52 -8.71
C MET A 1 7.92 24.19 -8.49
N ALA A 2 7.98 23.68 -7.26
CA ALA A 2 8.64 22.40 -7.00
C ALA A 2 7.75 21.24 -7.49
N LYS A 3 8.27 20.41 -8.40
CA LYS A 3 7.59 19.17 -8.79
C LYS A 3 7.59 18.27 -7.55
N ARG A 4 6.42 18.03 -6.96
CA ARG A 4 6.26 17.07 -5.86
C ARG A 4 6.51 15.69 -6.46
N THR A 5 7.75 15.21 -6.37
CA THR A 5 8.14 13.88 -6.84
C THR A 5 7.41 12.86 -5.99
N PHE A 6 6.31 12.33 -6.52
CA PHE A 6 5.55 11.28 -5.84
C PHE A 6 6.46 10.06 -5.67
N ARG A 7 6.75 9.71 -4.41
CA ARG A 7 7.49 8.49 -4.08
C ARG A 7 6.70 7.29 -4.64
N ARG A 8 7.33 6.52 -5.53
CA ARG A 8 6.75 5.27 -6.01
C ARG A 8 6.87 4.23 -4.90
N VAL A 9 5.75 3.68 -4.46
CA VAL A 9 5.72 2.51 -3.58
C VAL A 9 5.93 1.25 -4.42
N MET A 10 6.89 0.44 -4.03
CA MET A 10 7.15 -0.87 -4.62
C MET A 10 6.32 -1.95 -3.91
N ALA A 11 5.97 -3.00 -4.65
CA ALA A 11 5.25 -4.17 -4.12
C ALA A 11 5.90 -4.77 -2.86
N GLN A 12 7.23 -4.71 -2.77
CA GLN A 12 7.98 -5.19 -1.60
C GLN A 12 7.79 -4.29 -0.38
N GLN A 13 7.77 -2.97 -0.56
CA GLN A 13 7.55 -2.00 0.51
C GLN A 13 6.14 -2.15 1.08
N LEU A 14 5.14 -2.27 0.20
CA LEU A 14 3.76 -2.54 0.60
C LEU A 14 3.64 -3.85 1.40
N ARG A 15 4.28 -4.94 0.94
CA ARG A 15 4.28 -6.22 1.67
C ARG A 15 4.92 -6.12 3.05
N ALA A 16 6.05 -5.43 3.16
CA ALA A 16 6.74 -5.23 4.43
C ALA A 16 5.88 -4.41 5.41
N ALA A 17 5.26 -3.34 4.92
CA ALA A 17 4.39 -2.50 5.75
C ALA A 17 3.14 -3.25 6.24
N LEU A 18 2.48 -4.01 5.36
CA LEU A 18 1.34 -4.85 5.75
C LEU A 18 1.73 -5.89 6.82
N LYS A 19 2.90 -6.52 6.69
CA LYS A 19 3.41 -7.47 7.68
C LYS A 19 3.64 -6.79 9.03
N ARG A 20 4.28 -5.61 9.04
CA ARG A 20 4.53 -4.83 10.26
C ARG A 20 3.23 -4.38 10.95
N LEU A 21 2.24 -3.98 10.15
CA LEU A 21 0.92 -3.58 10.65
C LEU A 21 0.03 -4.78 11.04
N GLY A 22 0.40 -6.01 10.71
CA GLY A 22 -0.45 -7.19 10.92
C GLY A 22 -1.75 -7.15 10.10
N ILE A 23 -1.75 -6.43 8.97
CA ILE A 23 -2.93 -6.24 8.12
C ILE A 23 -2.83 -7.20 6.93
N SER A 24 -3.91 -7.95 6.67
CA SER A 24 -3.99 -8.82 5.49
C SER A 24 -4.28 -8.03 4.22
N GLN A 25 -4.01 -8.62 3.04
CA GLN A 25 -4.37 -7.99 1.75
C GLN A 25 -5.89 -7.77 1.62
N MET A 26 -6.70 -8.68 2.18
CA MET A 26 -8.15 -8.57 2.18
C MET A 26 -8.62 -7.41 3.08
N GLU A 27 -8.00 -7.26 4.24
CA GLU A 27 -8.29 -6.17 5.16
C GLU A 27 -7.87 -4.82 4.56
N LEU A 28 -6.72 -4.75 3.89
CA LEU A 28 -6.32 -3.58 3.13
C LEU A 28 -7.35 -3.21 2.06
N ALA A 29 -7.84 -4.21 1.30
CA ALA A 29 -8.84 -4.01 0.27
C ALA A 29 -10.14 -3.43 0.83
N ARG A 30 -10.60 -3.96 1.97
CA ARG A 30 -11.79 -3.46 2.68
C ARG A 30 -11.62 -2.02 3.14
N ARG A 31 -10.51 -1.70 3.82
CA ARG A 31 -10.23 -0.34 4.32
C ARG A 31 -10.11 0.70 3.22
N LEU A 32 -9.60 0.31 2.05
CA LEU A 32 -9.43 1.19 0.89
C LEU A 32 -10.63 1.18 -0.06
N HIS A 33 -11.67 0.38 0.21
CA HIS A 33 -12.83 0.18 -0.67
C HIS A 33 -12.45 -0.18 -2.12
N VAL A 34 -11.42 -1.03 -2.29
CA VAL A 34 -11.00 -1.55 -3.59
C VAL A 34 -11.23 -3.05 -3.68
N ALA A 35 -11.34 -3.57 -4.90
CA ALA A 35 -11.42 -5.01 -5.10
C ALA A 35 -10.15 -5.73 -4.56
N PRO A 36 -10.27 -6.90 -3.92
CA PRO A 36 -9.10 -7.67 -3.45
C PRO A 36 -8.12 -8.02 -4.58
N THR A 37 -8.63 -8.16 -5.81
CA THR A 37 -7.82 -8.36 -7.02
C THR A 37 -6.89 -7.18 -7.32
N THR A 38 -7.32 -5.95 -6.99
CA THR A 38 -6.49 -4.74 -7.11
C THR A 38 -5.30 -4.81 -6.17
N VAL A 39 -5.53 -5.12 -4.89
CA VAL A 39 -4.45 -5.29 -3.90
C VAL A 39 -3.52 -6.44 -4.29
N ARG A 40 -4.05 -7.57 -4.75
CA ARG A 40 -3.26 -8.70 -5.25
C ARG A 40 -2.33 -8.29 -6.41
N ARG A 41 -2.80 -7.41 -7.32
CA ARG A 41 -1.98 -6.88 -8.42
C ARG A 41 -0.90 -5.94 -7.92
N TRP A 42 -1.17 -5.12 -6.89
CA TRP A 42 -0.16 -4.26 -6.26
C TRP A 42 0.99 -5.04 -5.61
N VAL A 43 0.68 -6.12 -4.90
CA VAL A 43 1.70 -6.92 -4.19
C VAL A 43 2.35 -8.02 -5.04
N SER A 44 1.87 -8.21 -6.28
CA SER A 44 2.34 -9.25 -7.20
C SER A 44 3.83 -9.12 -7.52
N ARG A 45 4.54 -10.25 -7.56
CA ARG A 45 5.97 -10.30 -7.91
C ARG A 45 6.23 -10.27 -9.42
N LYS A 46 5.29 -10.76 -10.24
CA LYS A 46 5.52 -10.96 -11.69
C LYS A 46 5.31 -9.68 -12.51
N ARG A 47 4.23 -8.95 -12.23
CA ARG A 47 3.84 -7.71 -12.91
C ARG A 47 3.07 -6.83 -11.92
N PRO A 48 3.77 -6.14 -11.01
CA PRO A 48 3.10 -5.26 -10.06
C PRO A 48 2.44 -4.10 -10.80
N ALA A 49 1.16 -3.88 -10.53
CA ALA A 49 0.49 -2.66 -10.97
C ALA A 49 1.02 -1.46 -10.15
N PRO A 50 1.01 -0.24 -10.71
CA PRO A 50 1.35 0.96 -9.96
C PRO A 50 0.53 1.06 -8.68
N ILE A 51 1.21 1.26 -7.56
CA ILE A 51 0.59 1.49 -6.27
C ILE A 51 0.31 3.00 -6.17
N PRO A 52 -0.94 3.41 -5.96
CA PRO A 52 -1.25 4.83 -5.80
C PRO A 52 -0.53 5.42 -4.58
N HIS A 53 -0.03 6.64 -4.71
CA HIS A 53 0.74 7.30 -3.64
C HIS A 53 -0.05 7.44 -2.33
N TYR A 54 -1.37 7.65 -2.40
CA TYR A 54 -2.22 7.74 -1.20
C TYR A 54 -2.18 6.46 -0.35
N VAL A 55 -1.87 5.30 -0.94
CA VAL A 55 -1.72 4.05 -0.19
C VAL A 55 -0.51 4.11 0.75
N ASP A 56 0.59 4.75 0.32
CA ASP A 56 1.77 4.98 1.17
C ASP A 56 1.39 5.81 2.39
N LEU A 57 0.72 6.94 2.14
CA LEU A 57 0.31 7.88 3.17
C LEU A 57 -0.62 7.25 4.21
N LEU A 58 -1.58 6.43 3.76
CA LEU A 58 -2.50 5.74 4.66
C LEU A 58 -1.79 4.69 5.50
N ILE A 59 -0.86 3.96 4.91
CA ILE A 59 -0.06 2.97 5.63
C ILE A 59 0.83 3.65 6.68
N GLU A 60 1.48 4.76 6.34
CA GLU A 60 2.25 5.55 7.30
C GLU A 60 1.36 6.12 8.41
N ALA A 61 0.15 6.58 8.09
CA ALA A 61 -0.80 7.06 9.09
C ALA A 61 -1.22 5.94 10.06
N TRP A 62 -1.56 4.75 9.55
CA TRP A 62 -1.95 3.60 10.39
C TRP A 62 -0.80 3.09 11.26
N ASP A 63 0.43 3.20 10.80
CA ASP A 63 1.62 2.85 11.57
C ASP A 63 1.82 3.80 12.76
N LYS A 64 1.60 5.10 12.55
CA LYS A 64 1.68 6.11 13.62
C LYS A 64 0.57 5.94 14.66
N SER A 65 -0.62 5.50 14.26
CA SER A 65 -1.75 5.27 15.18
C SER A 65 -1.62 4.00 16.05
N LYS A 66 -0.59 3.17 15.84
CA LYS A 66 -0.31 2.00 16.69
C LYS A 66 0.57 2.30 17.92
N HIS A 67 1.12 3.52 18.00
CA HIS A 67 1.93 4.01 19.11
C HIS A 67 1.15 5.07 19.88
#